data_AF-A0A1G9ARG1-F1
#
_entry.id   AF-A0A1G9ARG1-F1
#
_cell.length_a   1.000
_cell.length_b   1.000
_cell.length_c   1.000
_cell.angle_alpha   90.00
_cell.angle_beta   90.00
_cell.angle_gamma   90.00
#
_symmetry.space_group_name_H-M   'P 1'
#
loop_
_entity.id
_entity.type
_entity.pdbx_description
1 polymer ?
#
loop_
_entity_poly.entity_id
_entity_poly.type
_entity_poly.pdbx_seq_one_letter_code
_entity_poly.pdbx_strand_id
1 'polypeptide(L)'
;MLTYEIIESKLQDIKRLDDELVCREIEEVIANYHLTITQKTTLRTKKGSYHWHTKKEKQAGVLEITYWPQKGRLWLEIADNRLADWNHSLIEDAANCLAERFAGKIERLKV
;
A
#
# COMPACT_ATOMS: atom_id res chain seq x y z
N MET A 1 5.92 0.58 -14.74
CA MET A 1 5.31 0.30 -13.42
C MET A 1 4.98 1.64 -12.76
N LEU A 2 3.84 1.77 -12.08
CA LEU A 2 3.50 2.98 -11.33
C LEU A 2 3.61 2.71 -9.83
N THR A 3 4.47 3.44 -9.13
CA THR A 3 4.73 3.24 -7.71
C THR A 3 4.75 4.57 -6.96
N TYR A 4 4.04 4.62 -5.83
CA TYR A 4 4.10 5.69 -4.84
C TYR A 4 4.66 5.14 -3.53
N GLU A 5 5.59 5.88 -2.93
CA GLU A 5 6.12 5.61 -1.60
C GLU A 5 5.62 6.67 -0.62
N ILE A 6 5.27 6.24 0.59
CA ILE A 6 4.99 7.15 1.70
C ILE A 6 6.30 7.42 2.44
N ILE A 7 6.79 8.64 2.32
CA ILE A 7 8.02 9.16 2.90
C ILE A 7 7.71 10.10 4.08
N GLU A 8 8.74 10.44 4.87
CA GLU A 8 8.64 11.36 6.01
C GLU A 8 7.50 11.01 6.99
N SER A 9 7.16 9.73 7.10
CA SER A 9 6.05 9.26 7.94
C SER A 9 6.54 8.78 9.31
N LYS A 10 5.60 8.69 10.26
CA LYS A 10 5.86 8.14 11.59
C LYS A 10 6.08 6.63 11.59
N LEU A 11 5.97 5.94 10.45
CA LEU A 11 6.12 4.49 10.35
C LEU A 11 7.48 3.98 10.86
N GLN A 12 8.52 4.80 10.79
CA GLN A 12 9.86 4.47 11.31
C GLN A 12 9.95 4.51 12.85
N ASP A 13 9.05 5.25 13.50
CA ASP A 13 9.02 5.44 14.95
C ASP A 13 8.06 4.47 15.65
N ILE A 14 7.26 3.72 14.87
CA ILE A 14 6.31 2.72 15.38
C ILE A 14 7.08 1.50 15.88
N LYS A 15 6.74 1.05 17.08
CA LYS A 15 7.36 -0.16 17.68
C LYS A 15 6.84 -1.39 16.96
N ARG A 16 7.69 -2.43 16.85
CA ARG A 16 7.32 -3.71 16.20
C ARG A 16 6.06 -4.38 16.74
N LEU A 17 5.72 -4.17 18.02
CA LEU A 17 4.49 -4.71 18.62
C LEU A 17 3.22 -4.07 18.03
N ASP A 18 3.35 -2.90 17.40
CA ASP A 18 2.26 -2.15 16.78
C ASP A 18 2.17 -2.40 15.26
N ASP A 19 2.94 -3.34 14.71
CA ASP A 19 2.89 -3.71 13.28
C ASP A 19 1.49 -4.19 12.87
N GLU A 20 0.81 -4.91 13.77
CA GLU A 20 -0.58 -5.34 13.59
C GLU A 20 -1.54 -4.15 13.53
N LEU A 21 -1.31 -3.10 14.33
CA LEU A 21 -2.09 -1.88 14.27
C LEU A 21 -1.91 -1.22 12.90
N VAL A 22 -0.67 -1.03 12.44
CA VAL A 22 -0.38 -0.45 11.12
C VAL A 22 -1.04 -1.28 10.00
N CYS A 23 -1.00 -2.61 10.08
CA CYS A 23 -1.67 -3.47 9.13
C CYS A 23 -3.18 -3.22 9.10
N ARG A 24 -3.84 -3.07 10.26
CA ARG A 24 -5.28 -2.77 10.32
C ARG A 24 -5.60 -1.41 9.72
N GLU A 25 -4.80 -0.39 10.02
CA GLU A 25 -4.97 0.96 9.46
C GLU A 25 -4.86 0.94 7.92
N ILE A 26 -3.92 0.16 7.37
CA ILE A 26 -3.81 -0.05 5.92
C ILE A 26 -5.06 -0.74 5.38
N GLU A 27 -5.53 -1.81 6.02
CA GLU A 27 -6.72 -2.56 5.61
C GLU A 27 -8.00 -1.72 5.68
N GLU A 28 -8.12 -0.84 6.66
CA GLU A 28 -9.20 0.14 6.75
C GLU A 28 -9.19 1.10 5.56
N VAL A 29 -8.03 1.63 5.18
CA VAL A 29 -7.93 2.49 4.00
C VAL A 29 -8.32 1.72 2.74
N ILE A 30 -7.86 0.48 2.57
CA ILE A 30 -8.28 -0.39 1.46
C ILE A 30 -9.82 -0.52 1.41
N ALA A 31 -10.45 -0.76 2.56
CA ALA A 31 -11.90 -0.89 2.66
C ALA A 31 -12.65 0.43 2.34
N ASN A 32 -12.11 1.59 2.76
CA ASN A 32 -12.68 2.91 2.47
C ASN A 32 -12.72 3.21 0.97
N TYR A 33 -11.79 2.66 0.20
CA TYR A 33 -11.77 2.73 -1.26
C TYR A 33 -12.61 1.65 -1.95
N HIS A 34 -13.42 0.89 -1.19
CA HIS A 34 -14.24 -0.22 -1.66
C HIS A 34 -13.44 -1.30 -2.40
N LEU A 35 -12.18 -1.49 -2.00
CA LEU A 35 -11.31 -2.51 -2.56
C LEU A 35 -11.39 -3.78 -1.73
N THR A 36 -11.36 -4.93 -2.42
CA THR A 36 -11.32 -6.24 -1.79
C THR A 36 -9.89 -6.76 -1.74
N ILE A 37 -9.45 -7.18 -0.55
CA ILE A 37 -8.17 -7.87 -0.37
C ILE A 37 -8.33 -9.31 -0.87
N THR A 38 -7.67 -9.62 -1.98
CA THR A 38 -7.69 -10.97 -2.58
C THR A 38 -6.55 -11.85 -2.09
N GLN A 39 -5.48 -11.21 -1.61
CA GLN A 39 -4.31 -11.90 -1.09
C GLN A 39 -3.60 -11.00 -0.08
N LYS A 40 -3.23 -11.58 1.07
CA LYS A 40 -2.31 -11.00 2.05
C LYS A 40 -1.19 -11.99 2.28
N THR A 41 0.04 -11.61 1.97
CA THR A 41 1.22 -12.50 2.06
C THR A 41 2.40 -11.77 2.67
N THR A 42 3.38 -12.55 3.10
CA THR A 42 4.74 -12.06 3.35
C THR A 42 5.63 -12.54 2.20
N LEU A 43 6.14 -11.61 1.39
CA LEU A 43 6.91 -11.97 0.20
C LEU A 43 8.29 -12.52 0.60
N ARG A 44 8.64 -13.71 0.08
CA ARG A 44 9.97 -14.33 0.29
C ARG A 44 11.13 -13.45 -0.20
N THR A 45 10.93 -12.68 -1.26
CA THR A 45 11.90 -11.73 -1.84
C THR A 45 11.98 -10.41 -1.08
N LYS A 46 10.95 -10.07 -0.30
CA LYS A 46 10.85 -8.87 0.53
C LYS A 46 10.67 -9.30 1.99
N LYS A 47 11.64 -10.06 2.52
CA LYS A 47 11.57 -10.66 3.88
C LYS A 47 11.12 -9.62 4.92
N GLY A 48 10.12 -9.99 5.72
CA GLY A 48 9.58 -9.14 6.77
C GLY A 48 8.60 -8.06 6.30
N SER A 49 8.17 -8.07 5.03
CA SER A 49 7.10 -7.19 4.55
C SER A 49 5.72 -7.83 4.64
N TYR A 50 4.69 -7.02 4.87
CA TYR A 50 3.31 -7.36 4.58
C TYR A 50 2.95 -6.87 3.18
N HIS A 51 2.33 -7.73 2.38
CA HIS A 51 2.00 -7.43 1.00
C HIS A 51 0.56 -7.82 0.69
N TRP A 52 -0.21 -6.86 0.20
CA TRP A 52 -1.62 -7.02 -0.15
C TRP A 52 -1.82 -6.87 -1.65
N HIS A 53 -2.60 -7.77 -2.23
CA HIS A 53 -3.20 -7.59 -3.55
C HIS A 53 -4.67 -7.21 -3.40
N THR A 54 -5.04 -6.08 -3.97
CA THR A 54 -6.40 -5.55 -3.91
C THR A 54 -7.04 -5.51 -5.29
N LYS A 55 -8.35 -5.73 -5.35
CA LYS A 55 -9.16 -5.65 -6.56
C LYS A 55 -10.42 -4.82 -6.33
N LYS A 56 -10.95 -4.24 -7.41
CA LYS A 56 -12.24 -3.57 -7.42
C LYS A 56 -13.30 -4.49 -8.05
N GLU A 57 -14.11 -5.12 -7.20
CA GLU A 57 -15.20 -6.02 -7.61
C GLU A 57 -14.81 -7.02 -8.72
N LYS A 58 -15.51 -6.95 -9.88
CA LYS A 58 -15.27 -7.78 -11.08
C LYS A 58 -14.38 -7.09 -12.12
N GLN A 59 -13.78 -5.94 -11.80
CA GLN A 59 -12.95 -5.19 -12.74
C GLN A 59 -11.56 -5.82 -12.86
N ALA A 60 -11.01 -5.77 -14.06
CA ALA A 60 -9.62 -6.16 -14.30
C ALA A 60 -8.67 -5.17 -13.63
N GLY A 61 -7.48 -5.64 -13.25
CA GLY A 61 -6.45 -4.86 -12.59
C GLY A 61 -6.21 -5.25 -11.14
N VAL A 62 -5.06 -4.85 -10.61
CA VAL A 62 -4.65 -5.09 -9.22
C VAL A 62 -3.93 -3.85 -8.73
N LEU A 63 -4.25 -3.42 -7.51
CA LEU A 63 -3.45 -2.45 -6.77
C LEU A 63 -2.73 -3.21 -5.66
N GLU A 64 -1.41 -3.09 -5.63
CA GLU A 64 -0.55 -3.75 -4.67
C GLU A 64 -0.13 -2.77 -3.58
N ILE A 65 -0.14 -3.21 -2.33
CA ILE A 65 0.31 -2.42 -1.19
C ILE A 65 1.38 -3.22 -0.47
N THR A 66 2.52 -2.61 -0.16
CA THR A 66 3.62 -3.30 0.52
C THR A 66 4.13 -2.48 1.69
N TYR A 67 4.06 -3.05 2.89
CA TYR A 67 4.55 -2.46 4.13
C TYR A 67 5.79 -3.21 4.62
N TRP A 68 6.87 -2.51 4.93
CA TRP A 68 8.06 -3.04 5.59
C TRP A 68 8.22 -2.42 6.98
N PRO A 69 7.70 -3.07 8.04
CA PRO A 69 7.78 -2.53 9.39
C PRO A 69 9.19 -2.20 9.85
N GLN A 70 10.14 -3.10 9.60
CA GLN A 70 11.54 -2.87 10.00
C GLN A 70 12.22 -1.69 9.31
N LYS A 71 11.65 -1.20 8.20
CA LYS A 71 12.17 -0.07 7.44
C LYS A 71 11.28 1.18 7.59
N GLY A 72 10.12 1.08 8.24
CA GLY A 72 9.11 2.13 8.23
C GLY A 72 8.64 2.53 6.82
N ARG A 73 8.69 1.61 5.85
CA ARG A 73 8.39 1.91 4.44
C ARG A 73 7.02 1.37 4.05
N LEU A 74 6.27 2.16 3.28
CA LEU A 74 4.98 1.76 2.74
C LEU A 74 4.86 2.20 1.29
N TRP A 75 4.56 1.25 0.41
CA TRP A 75 4.44 1.46 -1.02
C TRP A 75 3.06 1.08 -1.53
N LEU A 76 2.65 1.76 -2.59
CA LEU A 76 1.51 1.44 -3.44
C LEU A 76 2.04 1.26 -4.86
N GLU A 77 1.67 0.17 -5.51
CA GLU A 77 2.23 -0.23 -6.79
C GLU A 77 1.18 -0.81 -7.74
N ILE A 78 1.34 -0.51 -9.02
CA ILE A 78 0.61 -1.15 -10.12
C ILE A 78 1.64 -1.67 -11.12
N ALA A 79 1.72 -2.99 -11.24
CA ALA A 79 2.49 -3.62 -12.29
C ALA A 79 1.90 -3.29 -13.66
N ASP A 80 2.73 -3.12 -14.70
CA ASP A 80 2.27 -2.66 -16.02
C ASP A 80 1.22 -3.59 -16.65
N ASN A 81 1.35 -4.90 -16.42
CA ASN A 81 0.38 -5.90 -16.88
C ASN A 81 -0.89 -6.01 -16.02
N ARG A 82 -1.01 -5.19 -14.96
CA ARG A 82 -2.13 -5.13 -14.01
C ARG A 82 -2.75 -3.73 -13.96
N LEU A 83 -2.32 -2.82 -14.84
CA LEU A 83 -2.87 -1.49 -14.98
C LEU A 83 -4.32 -1.54 -15.49
N ALA A 84 -5.19 -0.73 -14.88
CA ALA A 84 -6.57 -0.53 -15.27
C ALA A 84 -7.01 0.91 -14.93
N ASP A 85 -8.05 1.40 -15.59
CA ASP A 85 -8.48 2.80 -15.39
C ASP A 85 -8.78 3.14 -13.93
N TRP A 86 -9.40 2.20 -13.20
CA TRP A 86 -9.77 2.42 -11.81
C TRP A 86 -8.56 2.51 -10.87
N ASN A 87 -7.50 1.70 -11.08
CA ASN A 87 -6.35 1.72 -10.18
C ASN A 87 -5.42 2.88 -10.52
N HIS A 88 -5.26 3.20 -11.80
CA HIS A 88 -4.49 4.35 -12.25
C HIS A 88 -5.06 5.67 -11.71
N SER A 89 -6.39 5.81 -11.70
CA SER A 89 -7.06 7.01 -11.21
C SER A 89 -7.11 7.11 -9.68
N LEU A 90 -6.96 5.98 -8.98
CA LEU A 90 -7.17 5.89 -7.52
C LEU A 90 -5.86 5.87 -6.72
N ILE A 91 -4.77 5.38 -7.30
CA ILE A 91 -3.53 5.11 -6.56
C ILE A 91 -2.96 6.35 -5.85
N GLU A 92 -3.03 7.52 -6.47
CA GLU A 92 -2.51 8.76 -5.87
C GLU A 92 -3.35 9.19 -4.66
N ASP A 93 -4.68 9.15 -4.77
CA ASP A 93 -5.60 9.47 -3.67
C ASP A 93 -5.45 8.46 -2.52
N ALA A 94 -5.34 7.18 -2.83
CA ALA A 94 -5.10 6.14 -1.84
C ALA A 94 -3.75 6.32 -1.13
N ALA A 95 -2.71 6.70 -1.87
CA ALA A 95 -1.40 6.99 -1.30
C ALA A 95 -1.44 8.23 -0.39
N ASN A 96 -2.13 9.29 -0.79
CA ASN A 96 -2.32 10.48 0.03
C ASN A 96 -3.08 10.17 1.32
N CYS A 97 -4.14 9.37 1.25
CA CYS A 97 -4.89 8.96 2.44
C CYS A 97 -4.02 8.18 3.45
N LEU A 98 -3.16 7.28 2.96
CA LEU A 98 -2.19 6.58 3.81
C LEU A 98 -1.12 7.53 4.35
N ALA A 99 -0.62 8.46 3.52
CA ALA A 99 0.34 9.46 3.97
C ALA A 99 -0.25 10.32 5.09
N GLU A 100 -1.47 10.80 4.98
CA GLU A 100 -2.17 11.54 6.03
C GLU A 100 -2.33 10.70 7.30
N ARG A 101 -2.77 9.44 7.17
CA ARG A 101 -2.96 8.52 8.31
C ARG A 101 -1.66 8.30 9.09
N PHE A 102 -0.52 8.24 8.38
CA PHE A 102 0.80 8.03 8.99
C PHE A 102 1.63 9.31 9.14
N ALA A 103 1.01 10.48 8.97
CA ALA A 103 1.63 11.80 9.05
C ALA A 103 2.91 11.93 8.19
N GLY A 104 2.86 11.42 6.96
CA GLY A 104 3.92 11.50 5.95
C GLY A 104 3.49 12.24 4.69
N LYS A 105 4.25 12.03 3.62
CA LYS A 105 4.02 12.57 2.27
C LYS A 105 4.15 11.47 1.23
N ILE A 106 3.56 11.67 0.06
CA ILE A 106 3.76 10.76 -1.07
C ILE A 106 4.94 11.21 -1.92
N GLU A 107 5.71 10.25 -2.41
CA GLU A 107 6.70 10.43 -3.47
C GLU A 107 6.43 9.42 -4.58
N ARG A 108 6.33 9.91 -5.83
CA ARG A 108 6.21 9.03 -6.99
C ARG A 108 7.59 8.55 -7.41
N LEU A 109 7.80 7.24 -7.39
CA LEU A 109 9.06 6.63 -7.78
C LEU A 109 9.12 6.48 -9.31
N LYS A 110 10.26 6.89 -9.90
CA LYS A 110 10.63 6.56 -11.27
C LYS A 110 11.45 5.27 -11.23
N VAL A 111 10.76 4.13 -11.26
CA VAL A 111 11.37 2.79 -11.24
C VAL A 111 11.51 2.25 -12.65
#